data_AF-A0A7C6AWW3-F1
#
_entry.id   AF-A0A7C6AWW3-F1
#
_cell.length_a   1.000
_cell.length_b   1.000
_cell.length_c   1.000
_cell.angle_alpha   90.00
_cell.angle_beta   90.00
_cell.angle_gamma   90.00
#
_symmetry.space_group_name_H-M   'P 1'
#
loop_
_entity.id
_entity.type
_entity.pdbx_description
1 polymer ?
#
loop_
_entity_poly.entity_id
_entity_poly.type
_entity_poly.pdbx_seq_one_letter_code
_entity_poly.pdbx_strand_id
1 'polypeptide(L)'
;MNLLAVRGIAIVLFLLCSAPLYAKEWLVKPGQSISAAVQMAAPGDVVAVERGYYEDHLLIDKPLTLRGLNRPTLSGGNRDDVIRIKAEDVVIDGFIIRDSGKDLTAQNAGVYIEPGSHRAIVQNNDLTYNLFGIWIESVDGVQAINNLITGKRDLLSADRGNGIQLYNTTNARIIDNNISFCRDAIYVDISNHALFRGNKLHHLRYGTHYMNSHNNLWENNESYLNRGGLALMMVRNQVVRNNIAWGNTDHGILLRTMQDSTLENNVVAKNGKGFFIYDAEYNTVRDNLIINNHIGLHLWAGSIHNTVEGNDFIHNQDQVRYVAARDELWGKKRGNYWSNYVGWDRDGDGYGDVPYVANDVVDRLIWRYPYIKLLMSSPAVQTLHMVARQFPLLRSPSIVDLKPKMQPYHSDWGRWFERKDN
;
A
#
# COMPACT_ATOMS: atom_id res chain seq x y z
N MET A 1 43.44 -72.85 -4.30
CA MET A 1 44.80 -72.30 -4.18
C MET A 1 44.87 -71.08 -5.09
N ASN A 2 45.19 -69.93 -4.53
CA ASN A 2 45.15 -68.58 -5.11
C ASN A 2 46.04 -68.38 -6.34
N LEU A 3 45.67 -67.39 -7.18
CA LEU A 3 46.43 -66.21 -7.64
C LEU A 3 45.92 -65.77 -9.04
N LEU A 4 45.19 -64.66 -9.16
CA LEU A 4 45.65 -63.27 -9.36
C LEU A 4 46.24 -62.96 -10.75
N ALA A 5 45.53 -62.09 -11.49
CA ALA A 5 46.02 -60.88 -12.21
C ALA A 5 45.45 -60.68 -13.63
N VAL A 6 45.26 -59.39 -13.99
CA VAL A 6 45.01 -58.78 -15.32
C VAL A 6 43.50 -58.64 -15.66
N ARG A 7 42.83 -57.49 -15.81
CA ARG A 7 43.03 -56.01 -15.87
C ARG A 7 41.60 -55.43 -15.70
N GLY A 8 41.24 -54.42 -14.90
CA GLY A 8 41.95 -53.22 -14.44
C GLY A 8 41.95 -52.13 -15.51
N ILE A 9 40.82 -51.45 -15.74
CA ILE A 9 40.63 -50.05 -16.23
C ILE A 9 39.11 -49.83 -16.44
N ALA A 10 38.48 -49.03 -15.56
CA ALA A 10 37.30 -48.18 -15.84
C ALA A 10 36.69 -47.59 -14.54
N ILE A 11 37.51 -47.15 -13.58
CA ILE A 11 37.04 -46.29 -12.47
C ILE A 11 38.12 -45.25 -12.19
N VAL A 12 38.30 -44.32 -13.12
CA VAL A 12 39.00 -43.04 -12.88
C VAL A 12 38.28 -42.01 -13.74
N LEU A 13 38.07 -40.80 -13.18
CA LEU A 13 37.31 -39.65 -13.72
C LEU A 13 35.82 -39.57 -13.34
N PHE A 14 35.53 -39.58 -12.04
CA PHE A 14 34.45 -38.76 -11.48
C PHE A 14 34.95 -37.94 -10.27
N LEU A 15 36.17 -37.42 -10.40
CA LEU A 15 36.71 -36.33 -9.58
C LEU A 15 36.88 -35.12 -10.51
N LEU A 16 35.77 -34.68 -11.11
CA LEU A 16 35.68 -33.30 -11.58
C LEU A 16 35.65 -32.45 -10.32
N CYS A 17 36.78 -31.79 -10.07
CA CYS A 17 36.99 -30.79 -9.05
C CYS A 17 35.74 -29.92 -8.86
N SER A 18 34.99 -30.19 -7.79
CA SER A 18 34.15 -29.20 -7.15
C SER A 18 35.07 -28.17 -6.48
N ALA A 19 35.74 -27.36 -7.31
CA ALA A 19 36.34 -26.14 -6.83
C ALA A 19 35.19 -25.31 -6.23
N PRO A 20 35.33 -24.80 -4.99
CA PRO A 20 34.35 -23.86 -4.47
C PRO A 20 34.26 -22.70 -5.47
N LEU A 21 33.06 -22.49 -6.03
CA LEU A 21 32.77 -21.35 -6.90
C LEU A 21 32.75 -20.11 -6.01
N TYR A 22 33.93 -19.61 -5.63
CA TYR A 22 34.02 -18.34 -4.92
C TYR A 22 33.58 -17.24 -5.90
N ALA A 23 32.45 -16.60 -5.59
CA ALA A 23 32.07 -15.36 -6.25
C ALA A 23 33.24 -14.37 -6.15
N LYS A 24 33.80 -13.97 -7.30
CA LYS A 24 34.90 -13.02 -7.34
C LYS A 24 34.35 -11.62 -7.10
N GLU A 25 35.07 -10.83 -6.31
CA GLU A 25 34.75 -9.41 -6.14
C GLU A 25 35.56 -8.55 -7.12
N TRP A 26 34.87 -7.70 -7.87
CA TRP A 26 35.41 -6.73 -8.80
C TRP A 26 35.25 -5.33 -8.21
N LEU A 27 36.35 -4.71 -7.82
CA LEU A 27 36.35 -3.35 -7.26
C LEU A 27 36.43 -2.30 -8.38
N VAL A 28 35.45 -1.41 -8.45
CA VAL A 28 35.39 -0.27 -9.38
C VAL A 28 35.65 1.02 -8.62
N LYS A 29 36.69 1.74 -9.00
CA LYS A 29 37.12 3.02 -8.43
C LYS A 29 36.64 4.20 -9.27
N PRO A 30 36.62 5.43 -8.74
CA PRO A 30 36.29 6.62 -9.52
C PRO A 30 37.16 6.72 -10.79
N GLY A 31 36.53 7.04 -11.92
CA GLY A 31 37.18 7.09 -13.24
C GLY A 31 37.24 5.75 -13.99
N GLN A 32 36.85 4.64 -13.36
CA GLN A 32 36.66 3.34 -14.04
C GLN A 32 35.21 3.18 -14.49
N SER A 33 34.98 2.30 -15.47
CA SER A 33 33.64 1.97 -15.96
C SER A 33 33.02 0.83 -15.16
N ILE A 34 31.78 1.06 -14.68
CA ILE A 34 30.99 0.01 -14.04
C ILE A 34 30.55 -1.01 -15.10
N SER A 35 30.09 -0.55 -16.28
CA SER A 35 29.73 -1.43 -17.40
C SER A 35 30.85 -2.41 -17.78
N ALA A 36 32.11 -1.95 -17.84
CA ALA A 36 33.23 -2.83 -18.14
C ALA A 36 33.42 -3.92 -17.09
N ALA A 37 33.28 -3.59 -15.79
CA ALA A 37 33.37 -4.56 -14.71
C ALA A 37 32.21 -5.57 -14.75
N VAL A 38 30.98 -5.12 -15.02
CA VAL A 38 29.80 -5.98 -15.20
C VAL A 38 29.96 -6.95 -16.38
N GLN A 39 30.54 -6.47 -17.50
CA GLN A 39 30.81 -7.31 -18.67
C GLN A 39 31.84 -8.41 -18.36
N MET A 40 32.92 -8.06 -17.65
CA MET A 40 33.99 -9.00 -17.29
C MET A 40 33.60 -9.97 -16.16
N ALA A 41 32.66 -9.59 -15.30
CA ALA A 41 32.18 -10.43 -14.20
C ALA A 41 31.54 -11.73 -14.71
N ALA A 42 31.82 -12.82 -14.00
CA ALA A 42 31.17 -14.10 -14.21
C ALA A 42 29.80 -14.14 -13.48
N PRO A 43 28.87 -15.02 -13.88
CA PRO A 43 27.64 -15.24 -13.12
C PRO A 43 27.93 -15.56 -11.64
N GLY A 44 27.24 -14.87 -10.74
CA GLY A 44 27.40 -14.98 -9.29
C GLY A 44 28.43 -14.03 -8.67
N ASP A 45 29.26 -13.35 -9.48
CA ASP A 45 30.26 -12.41 -8.97
C ASP A 45 29.63 -11.16 -8.32
N VAL A 46 30.46 -10.44 -7.56
CA VAL A 46 30.12 -9.15 -6.96
C VAL A 46 30.89 -8.05 -7.67
N VAL A 47 30.20 -7.02 -8.15
CA VAL A 47 30.80 -5.77 -8.63
C VAL A 47 30.62 -4.71 -7.53
N ALA A 48 31.69 -4.43 -6.80
CA ALA A 48 31.71 -3.45 -5.72
C ALA A 48 32.19 -2.09 -6.24
N VAL A 49 31.38 -1.05 -6.11
CA VAL A 49 31.64 0.29 -6.67
C VAL A 49 31.93 1.26 -5.54
N GLU A 50 33.14 1.84 -5.51
CA GLU A 50 33.51 2.87 -4.56
C GLU A 50 32.73 4.17 -4.79
N ARG A 51 32.56 4.97 -3.74
CA ARG A 51 31.92 6.28 -3.82
C ARG A 51 32.54 7.13 -4.93
N GLY A 52 31.72 7.52 -5.89
CA GLY A 52 32.10 8.35 -7.03
C GLY A 52 30.87 8.78 -7.83
N TYR A 53 31.09 9.54 -8.89
CA TYR A 53 30.07 9.85 -9.88
C TYR A 53 30.38 9.05 -11.16
N TYR A 54 29.40 8.30 -11.63
CA TYR A 54 29.48 7.43 -12.79
C TYR A 54 28.30 7.78 -13.70
N GLU A 55 28.59 8.17 -14.93
CA GLU A 55 27.58 8.32 -15.97
C GLU A 55 27.65 7.08 -16.87
N ASP A 56 26.65 6.21 -16.78
CA ASP A 56 26.66 4.90 -17.43
C ASP A 56 25.22 4.38 -17.58
N HIS A 57 25.02 3.46 -18.52
CA HIS A 57 23.76 2.72 -18.70
C HIS A 57 24.04 1.24 -18.55
N LEU A 58 23.62 0.67 -17.44
CA LEU A 58 24.00 -0.70 -17.10
C LEU A 58 22.99 -1.69 -17.68
N LEU A 59 23.49 -2.62 -18.48
CA LEU A 59 22.77 -3.83 -18.86
C LEU A 59 23.34 -5.00 -18.04
N ILE A 60 22.50 -5.60 -17.19
CA ILE A 60 22.87 -6.77 -16.39
C ILE A 60 22.12 -7.98 -16.92
N ASP A 61 22.83 -8.81 -17.68
CA ASP A 61 22.31 -9.96 -18.44
C ASP A 61 22.74 -11.32 -17.86
N LYS A 62 23.31 -11.30 -16.64
CA LYS A 62 23.71 -12.48 -15.89
C LYS A 62 23.45 -12.28 -14.39
N PRO A 63 23.22 -13.35 -13.62
CA PRO A 63 23.11 -13.25 -12.16
C PRO A 63 24.38 -12.61 -11.59
N LEU A 64 24.26 -11.52 -10.84
CA LEU A 64 25.39 -10.88 -10.15
C LEU A 64 24.89 -9.94 -9.05
N THR A 65 25.78 -9.54 -8.15
CA THR A 65 25.52 -8.47 -7.18
C THR A 65 26.27 -7.21 -7.59
N LEU A 66 25.53 -6.13 -7.88
CA LEU A 66 26.08 -4.79 -8.01
C LEU A 66 25.94 -4.08 -6.65
N ARG A 67 27.05 -3.80 -5.99
CA ARG A 67 27.10 -3.24 -4.62
C ARG A 67 27.79 -1.88 -4.59
N GLY A 68 27.11 -0.87 -4.09
CA GLY A 68 27.62 0.47 -3.89
C GLY A 68 28.25 0.61 -2.50
N LEU A 69 29.52 0.98 -2.46
CA LEU A 69 30.26 1.27 -1.23
C LEU A 69 30.15 2.77 -0.93
N ASN A 70 29.48 3.12 0.17
CA ASN A 70 29.24 4.51 0.59
C ASN A 70 28.47 5.37 -0.43
N ARG A 71 27.42 4.80 -1.03
CA ARG A 71 26.47 5.50 -1.92
C ARG A 71 27.14 6.15 -3.14
N PRO A 72 27.77 5.39 -4.05
CA PRO A 72 28.17 5.92 -5.35
C PRO A 72 26.95 6.37 -6.16
N THR A 73 27.16 7.39 -6.98
CA THR A 73 26.14 7.94 -7.88
C THR A 73 26.28 7.32 -9.25
N LEU A 74 25.23 6.64 -9.71
CA LEU A 74 25.06 6.20 -11.09
C LEU A 74 23.99 7.07 -11.75
N SER A 75 24.40 7.85 -12.76
CA SER A 75 23.53 8.76 -13.51
C SER A 75 23.30 8.24 -14.92
N GLY A 76 22.04 8.24 -15.37
CA GLY A 76 21.64 7.94 -16.75
C GLY A 76 21.68 9.15 -17.69
N GLY A 77 22.21 10.31 -17.27
CA GLY A 77 22.39 11.46 -18.17
C GLY A 77 21.10 12.02 -18.79
N ASN A 78 19.95 11.81 -18.16
CA ASN A 78 18.60 12.16 -18.63
C ASN A 78 18.14 11.48 -19.92
N ARG A 79 18.65 10.28 -20.20
CA ARG A 79 18.23 9.43 -21.33
C ARG A 79 18.00 8.00 -20.85
N ASP A 80 17.14 7.28 -21.56
CA ASP A 80 16.90 5.84 -21.36
C ASP A 80 16.67 5.42 -19.88
N ASP A 81 16.85 4.14 -19.57
CA ASP A 81 16.94 3.66 -18.19
C ASP A 81 18.37 3.81 -17.65
N VAL A 82 18.53 3.91 -16.33
CA VAL A 82 19.86 3.92 -15.70
C VAL A 82 20.42 2.49 -15.58
N ILE A 83 19.60 1.56 -15.08
CA ILE A 83 19.94 0.13 -14.97
C ILE A 83 18.81 -0.69 -15.60
N ARG A 84 19.17 -1.63 -16.46
CA ARG A 84 18.27 -2.63 -17.05
C ARG A 84 18.74 -4.04 -16.71
N ILE A 85 17.86 -4.80 -16.06
CA ILE A 85 18.10 -6.18 -15.61
C ILE A 85 17.41 -7.13 -16.58
N LYS A 86 18.16 -8.12 -17.08
CA LYS A 86 17.73 -9.18 -18.00
C LYS A 86 18.05 -10.60 -17.51
N ALA A 87 18.39 -10.74 -16.24
CA ALA A 87 18.76 -12.01 -15.64
C ALA A 87 18.11 -12.20 -14.28
N GLU A 88 17.96 -13.48 -13.91
CA GLU A 88 17.50 -13.87 -12.59
C GLU A 88 18.56 -13.60 -11.52
N ASP A 89 18.12 -13.49 -10.27
CA ASP A 89 18.98 -13.41 -9.08
C ASP A 89 20.00 -12.25 -9.10
N VAL A 90 19.65 -11.14 -9.77
CA VAL A 90 20.44 -9.91 -9.77
C VAL A 90 20.14 -9.09 -8.52
N VAL A 91 21.19 -8.60 -7.85
CA VAL A 91 21.08 -7.74 -6.67
C VAL A 91 21.66 -6.36 -6.97
N ILE A 92 20.88 -5.30 -6.75
CA ILE A 92 21.29 -3.90 -6.81
C ILE A 92 21.20 -3.31 -5.41
N ASP A 93 22.35 -3.02 -4.80
CA ASP A 93 22.44 -2.62 -3.40
C ASP A 93 23.28 -1.37 -3.22
N GLY A 94 22.76 -0.34 -2.56
CA GLY A 94 23.59 0.69 -1.97
C GLY A 94 23.93 1.91 -2.84
N PHE A 95 23.21 2.17 -3.93
CA PHE A 95 23.51 3.26 -4.89
C PHE A 95 22.65 4.51 -4.69
N ILE A 96 23.14 5.63 -5.21
CA ILE A 96 22.29 6.73 -5.68
C ILE A 96 22.07 6.49 -7.18
N ILE A 97 20.83 6.22 -7.59
CA ILE A 97 20.46 5.93 -9.00
C ILE A 97 19.63 7.10 -9.50
N ARG A 98 20.12 7.82 -10.52
CA ARG A 98 19.52 9.11 -10.88
C ARG A 98 19.54 9.46 -12.35
N ASP A 99 18.77 10.49 -12.67
CA ASP A 99 18.73 11.13 -13.98
C ASP A 99 18.38 10.14 -15.12
N SER A 100 17.36 9.29 -14.93
CA SER A 100 16.79 8.54 -16.06
C SER A 100 16.20 9.49 -17.12
N GLY A 101 15.93 8.95 -18.31
CA GLY A 101 15.10 9.60 -19.33
C GLY A 101 13.69 9.95 -18.83
N LYS A 102 12.92 10.65 -19.67
CA LYS A 102 11.58 11.17 -19.35
C LYS A 102 10.48 10.72 -20.31
N ASP A 103 10.76 9.72 -21.17
CA ASP A 103 9.77 9.19 -22.09
C ASP A 103 8.88 8.15 -21.39
N LEU A 104 7.61 8.50 -21.21
CA LEU A 104 6.58 7.62 -20.63
C LEU A 104 6.29 6.41 -21.52
N THR A 105 6.41 6.55 -22.84
CA THR A 105 6.15 5.49 -23.81
C THR A 105 7.27 4.45 -23.77
N ALA A 106 8.52 4.93 -23.67
CA ALA A 106 9.70 4.07 -23.49
C ALA A 106 9.86 3.57 -22.05
N GLN A 107 9.00 4.01 -21.12
CA GLN A 107 8.96 3.58 -19.71
C GLN A 107 10.28 3.81 -18.98
N ASN A 108 10.97 4.92 -19.26
CA ASN A 108 12.30 5.18 -18.69
C ASN A 108 12.32 5.11 -17.15
N ALA A 109 13.25 4.34 -16.59
CA ALA A 109 13.31 4.05 -15.17
C ALA A 109 14.72 4.22 -14.57
N GLY A 110 14.78 4.39 -13.25
CA GLY A 110 16.02 4.22 -12.51
C GLY A 110 16.48 2.76 -12.60
N VAL A 111 15.58 1.82 -12.32
CA VAL A 111 15.82 0.38 -12.53
C VAL A 111 14.66 -0.22 -13.30
N TYR A 112 14.95 -0.82 -14.46
CA TYR A 112 14.00 -1.59 -15.25
C TYR A 112 14.30 -3.09 -15.11
N ILE A 113 13.31 -3.87 -14.70
CA ILE A 113 13.40 -5.32 -14.53
C ILE A 113 12.58 -5.97 -15.64
N GLU A 114 13.27 -6.53 -16.64
CA GLU A 114 12.62 -7.11 -17.83
C GLU A 114 11.93 -8.45 -17.54
N PRO A 115 10.94 -8.83 -18.37
CA PRO A 115 10.31 -10.14 -18.33
C PRO A 115 11.32 -11.29 -18.20
N GLY A 116 11.04 -12.22 -17.29
CA GLY A 116 11.92 -13.36 -17.01
C GLY A 116 13.06 -13.07 -16.02
N SER A 117 13.28 -11.82 -15.60
CA SER A 117 14.31 -11.45 -14.61
C SER A 117 13.84 -11.73 -13.17
N HIS A 118 13.55 -12.99 -12.87
CA HIS A 118 12.99 -13.44 -11.60
C HIS A 118 13.91 -13.20 -10.41
N ARG A 119 13.34 -13.02 -9.23
CA ARG A 119 14.05 -12.93 -7.93
C ARG A 119 15.09 -11.81 -7.86
N ALA A 120 15.02 -10.82 -8.73
CA ALA A 120 15.85 -9.62 -8.64
C ALA A 120 15.57 -8.87 -7.32
N ILE A 121 16.63 -8.32 -6.71
CA ILE A 121 16.56 -7.58 -5.46
C ILE A 121 17.10 -6.18 -5.69
N VAL A 122 16.27 -5.16 -5.48
CA VAL A 122 16.67 -3.75 -5.50
C VAL A 122 16.53 -3.22 -4.07
N GLN A 123 17.65 -3.00 -3.40
CA GLN A 123 17.63 -2.68 -1.97
C GLN A 123 18.57 -1.55 -1.56
N ASN A 124 18.19 -0.83 -0.50
CA ASN A 124 19.01 0.22 0.09
C ASN A 124 19.50 1.23 -0.95
N ASN A 125 18.69 1.60 -1.94
CA ASN A 125 19.07 2.59 -2.94
C ASN A 125 18.33 3.92 -2.74
N ASP A 126 18.99 4.99 -3.16
CA ASP A 126 18.41 6.32 -3.27
C ASP A 126 18.11 6.57 -4.76
N LEU A 127 16.88 6.26 -5.18
CA LEU A 127 16.42 6.47 -6.56
C LEU A 127 15.83 7.88 -6.69
N THR A 128 16.57 8.80 -7.30
CA THR A 128 16.20 10.22 -7.35
C THR A 128 16.18 10.78 -8.77
N TYR A 129 15.24 11.67 -9.05
CA TYR A 129 15.13 12.33 -10.36
C TYR A 129 14.97 11.37 -11.55
N ASN A 130 14.31 10.23 -11.32
CA ASN A 130 13.94 9.27 -12.35
C ASN A 130 12.46 9.45 -12.74
N LEU A 131 12.10 9.08 -13.98
CA LEU A 131 10.72 9.09 -14.43
C LEU A 131 9.93 8.01 -13.67
N PHE A 132 10.28 6.73 -13.86
CA PHE A 132 9.90 5.65 -12.95
C PHE A 132 11.04 5.35 -11.99
N GLY A 133 10.76 5.08 -10.71
CA GLY A 133 11.81 4.64 -9.79
C GLY A 133 12.27 3.23 -10.15
N ILE A 134 11.37 2.26 -9.97
CA ILE A 134 11.57 0.85 -10.32
C ILE A 134 10.41 0.39 -11.21
N TRP A 135 10.72 -0.09 -12.41
CA TRP A 135 9.75 -0.72 -13.32
C TRP A 135 9.91 -2.24 -13.29
N ILE A 136 8.84 -2.95 -12.94
CA ILE A 136 8.82 -4.40 -12.75
C ILE A 136 7.79 -5.01 -13.69
N GLU A 137 8.23 -5.88 -14.60
CA GLU A 137 7.37 -6.43 -15.64
C GLU A 137 7.51 -7.94 -15.79
N SER A 138 6.41 -8.69 -15.63
CA SER A 138 6.34 -10.12 -15.93
C SER A 138 7.43 -10.97 -15.24
N VAL A 139 7.57 -10.78 -13.93
CA VAL A 139 8.55 -11.51 -13.10
C VAL A 139 7.92 -12.19 -11.88
N ASP A 140 8.65 -13.11 -11.27
CA ASP A 140 8.28 -13.79 -10.03
C ASP A 140 9.32 -13.50 -8.93
N GLY A 141 8.86 -13.30 -7.69
CA GLY A 141 9.71 -13.26 -6.51
C GLY A 141 10.64 -12.04 -6.38
N VAL A 142 10.39 -10.97 -7.14
CA VAL A 142 11.15 -9.72 -7.08
C VAL A 142 11.02 -9.03 -5.72
N GLN A 143 12.08 -8.35 -5.28
CA GLN A 143 12.09 -7.65 -4.00
C GLN A 143 12.58 -6.21 -4.17
N ALA A 144 11.79 -5.24 -3.71
CA ALA A 144 12.19 -3.84 -3.58
C ALA A 144 12.16 -3.46 -2.10
N ILE A 145 13.33 -3.30 -1.48
CA ILE A 145 13.47 -3.22 -0.02
C ILE A 145 14.23 -1.96 0.41
N ASN A 146 13.69 -1.20 1.36
CA ASN A 146 14.39 -0.10 2.01
C ASN A 146 14.98 0.92 1.00
N ASN A 147 14.24 1.23 -0.08
CA ASN A 147 14.65 2.24 -1.04
C ASN A 147 14.01 3.59 -0.70
N LEU A 148 14.78 4.67 -0.92
CA LEU A 148 14.28 6.04 -0.94
C LEU A 148 14.03 6.44 -2.39
N ILE A 149 12.78 6.73 -2.76
CA ILE A 149 12.39 7.03 -4.14
C ILE A 149 11.77 8.43 -4.22
N THR A 150 12.34 9.28 -5.07
CA THR A 150 11.83 10.61 -5.37
C THR A 150 11.81 10.88 -6.88
N GLY A 151 10.63 11.20 -7.42
CA GLY A 151 10.44 11.45 -8.86
C GLY A 151 10.96 12.80 -9.36
N LYS A 152 10.79 13.06 -10.67
CA LYS A 152 11.07 14.35 -11.33
C LYS A 152 10.05 15.43 -10.92
N ARG A 153 10.39 16.21 -9.89
CA ARG A 153 9.49 17.21 -9.24
C ARG A 153 9.13 18.40 -10.13
N ASP A 154 9.94 18.69 -11.13
CA ASP A 154 9.75 19.73 -12.14
C ASP A 154 8.63 19.39 -13.14
N LEU A 155 8.32 18.10 -13.33
CA LEU A 155 7.21 17.67 -14.17
C LEU A 155 5.86 17.83 -13.46
N LEU A 156 4.79 18.03 -14.24
CA LEU A 156 3.43 17.92 -13.72
C LEU A 156 3.15 16.50 -13.25
N SER A 157 2.24 16.33 -12.28
CA SER A 157 1.93 15.02 -11.71
C SER A 157 1.53 13.97 -12.76
N ALA A 158 0.81 14.36 -13.82
CA ALA A 158 0.40 13.43 -14.89
C ALA A 158 1.57 12.92 -15.74
N ASP A 159 2.61 13.75 -15.89
CA ASP A 159 3.78 13.51 -16.72
C ASP A 159 4.91 12.77 -15.97
N ARG A 160 4.76 12.59 -14.66
CA ARG A 160 5.66 11.77 -13.85
C ARG A 160 5.35 10.28 -14.02
N GLY A 161 6.37 9.45 -13.90
CA GLY A 161 6.19 8.03 -13.68
C GLY A 161 5.87 7.73 -12.21
N ASN A 162 5.59 6.45 -11.96
CA ASN A 162 5.30 5.93 -10.63
C ASN A 162 6.60 5.62 -9.88
N GLY A 163 6.55 5.59 -8.54
CA GLY A 163 7.73 5.23 -7.74
C GLY A 163 8.15 3.79 -8.00
N ILE A 164 7.23 2.85 -7.80
CA ILE A 164 7.37 1.44 -8.15
C ILE A 164 6.17 1.05 -9.01
N GLN A 165 6.42 0.50 -10.19
CA GLN A 165 5.42 -0.06 -11.08
C GLN A 165 5.53 -1.58 -11.06
N LEU A 166 4.43 -2.29 -10.82
CA LEU A 166 4.31 -3.73 -10.99
C LEU A 166 3.29 -4.02 -12.08
N TYR A 167 3.70 -4.79 -13.08
CA TYR A 167 2.83 -5.33 -14.11
C TYR A 167 3.05 -6.84 -14.25
N ASN A 168 1.96 -7.61 -14.24
CA ASN A 168 1.99 -9.05 -14.48
C ASN A 168 2.98 -9.82 -13.57
N THR A 169 3.07 -9.45 -12.29
CA THR A 169 4.10 -9.97 -11.37
C THR A 169 3.50 -10.88 -10.32
N THR A 170 4.23 -11.91 -9.89
CA THR A 170 3.82 -12.79 -8.78
C THR A 170 4.83 -12.79 -7.64
N ASN A 171 4.37 -12.97 -6.40
CA ASN A 171 5.22 -13.11 -5.20
C ASN A 171 6.16 -11.92 -4.92
N ALA A 172 5.82 -10.71 -5.40
CA ALA A 172 6.64 -9.53 -5.17
C ALA A 172 6.68 -9.14 -3.69
N ARG A 173 7.82 -8.61 -3.24
CA ARG A 173 8.01 -8.09 -1.87
C ARG A 173 8.41 -6.63 -1.93
N ILE A 174 7.48 -5.72 -1.67
CA ILE A 174 7.70 -4.28 -1.64
C ILE A 174 7.70 -3.83 -0.19
N ILE A 175 8.89 -3.68 0.40
CA ILE A 175 9.07 -3.62 1.85
C ILE A 175 9.88 -2.38 2.26
N ASP A 176 9.39 -1.65 3.26
CA ASP A 176 10.09 -0.56 3.95
C ASP A 176 10.60 0.57 3.02
N ASN A 177 9.96 0.77 1.86
CA ASN A 177 10.33 1.84 0.94
C ASN A 177 9.73 3.18 1.38
N ASN A 178 10.46 4.27 1.16
CA ASN A 178 9.98 5.63 1.34
C ASN A 178 9.86 6.31 -0.02
N ILE A 179 8.62 6.58 -0.47
CA ILE A 179 8.33 7.00 -1.84
C ILE A 179 7.56 8.31 -1.81
N SER A 180 8.09 9.31 -2.52
CA SER A 180 7.47 10.63 -2.59
C SER A 180 7.67 11.34 -3.92
N PHE A 181 6.80 12.31 -4.20
CA PHE A 181 6.89 13.19 -5.36
C PHE A 181 6.95 12.52 -6.75
N CYS A 182 6.61 11.22 -6.84
CA CYS A 182 6.26 10.54 -8.09
C CYS A 182 4.82 10.89 -8.50
N ARG A 183 4.29 10.25 -9.55
CA ARG A 183 2.85 10.32 -9.85
C ARG A 183 2.06 9.57 -8.79
N ASP A 184 2.15 8.24 -8.78
CA ASP A 184 1.67 7.36 -7.72
C ASP A 184 2.89 6.68 -7.08
N ALA A 185 2.86 6.34 -5.78
CA ALA A 185 4.02 5.69 -5.18
C ALA A 185 4.17 4.25 -5.66
N ILE A 186 3.10 3.46 -5.51
CA ILE A 186 3.08 2.07 -5.95
C ILE A 186 1.89 1.91 -6.90
N TYR A 187 2.15 1.50 -8.13
CA TYR A 187 1.12 1.13 -9.08
C TYR A 187 1.20 -0.37 -9.33
N VAL A 188 0.06 -1.06 -9.23
CA VAL A 188 -0.03 -2.51 -9.31
C VAL A 188 -1.10 -2.90 -10.31
N ASP A 189 -0.74 -3.69 -11.31
CA ASP A 189 -1.66 -4.23 -12.29
C ASP A 189 -1.37 -5.71 -12.58
N ILE A 190 -2.44 -6.52 -12.64
CA ILE A 190 -2.40 -7.97 -12.88
C ILE A 190 -1.32 -8.68 -12.04
N SER A 191 -1.15 -8.31 -10.78
CA SER A 191 -0.08 -8.81 -9.91
C SER A 191 -0.63 -9.46 -8.63
N ASN A 192 -0.15 -10.67 -8.32
CA ASN A 192 -0.77 -11.55 -7.32
C ASN A 192 0.22 -12.04 -6.27
N HIS A 193 -0.28 -12.37 -5.07
CA HIS A 193 0.54 -12.91 -3.96
C HIS A 193 1.68 -11.99 -3.51
N ALA A 194 1.58 -10.69 -3.78
CA ALA A 194 2.54 -9.70 -3.35
C ALA A 194 2.33 -9.28 -1.89
N LEU A 195 3.44 -8.94 -1.24
CA LEU A 195 3.51 -8.36 0.09
C LEU A 195 3.95 -6.91 -0.01
N PHE A 196 3.08 -5.99 0.43
CA PHE A 196 3.35 -4.58 0.60
C PHE A 196 3.41 -4.28 2.09
N ARG A 197 4.61 -4.01 2.63
CA ARG A 197 4.78 -3.84 4.07
C ARG A 197 5.69 -2.69 4.47
N GLY A 198 5.28 -1.93 5.50
CA GLY A 198 6.16 -0.94 6.13
C GLY A 198 6.52 0.25 5.25
N ASN A 199 5.86 0.40 4.09
CA ASN A 199 6.19 1.48 3.16
C ASN A 199 5.59 2.80 3.63
N LYS A 200 6.33 3.89 3.40
CA LYS A 200 5.90 5.28 3.60
C LYS A 200 5.63 5.92 2.25
N LEU A 201 4.39 6.35 2.03
CA LEU A 201 3.89 6.80 0.72
C LEU A 201 3.31 8.21 0.88
N HIS A 202 4.03 9.24 0.41
CA HIS A 202 3.63 10.62 0.71
C HIS A 202 3.87 11.66 -0.38
N HIS A 203 3.03 12.71 -0.39
CA HIS A 203 3.09 13.81 -1.36
C HIS A 203 2.95 13.36 -2.82
N LEU A 204 1.97 12.47 -3.06
CA LEU A 204 1.69 11.83 -4.34
C LEU A 204 0.26 12.13 -4.78
N ARG A 205 -0.06 11.75 -6.02
CA ARG A 205 -1.47 11.63 -6.43
C ARG A 205 -2.13 10.49 -5.66
N TYR A 206 -1.60 9.27 -5.76
CA TYR A 206 -2.04 8.13 -4.95
C TYR A 206 -0.87 7.47 -4.21
N GLY A 207 -1.10 7.07 -2.96
CA GLY A 207 -0.16 6.21 -2.24
C GLY A 207 -0.06 4.84 -2.93
N THR A 208 -1.21 4.22 -3.22
CA THR A 208 -1.26 3.10 -4.17
C THR A 208 -2.36 3.29 -5.19
N HIS A 209 -2.10 2.85 -6.41
CA HIS A 209 -3.06 2.72 -7.49
C HIS A 209 -3.08 1.27 -7.97
N TYR A 210 -4.17 0.58 -7.66
CA TYR A 210 -4.23 -0.87 -7.71
C TYR A 210 -5.33 -1.35 -8.65
N MET A 211 -5.02 -2.25 -9.59
CA MET A 211 -5.94 -2.74 -10.62
C MET A 211 -5.79 -4.27 -10.81
N ASN A 212 -6.92 -4.98 -10.94
CA ASN A 212 -7.00 -6.38 -11.40
C ASN A 212 -6.04 -7.38 -10.71
N SER A 213 -5.86 -7.25 -9.40
CA SER A 213 -4.79 -7.92 -8.65
C SER A 213 -5.36 -8.58 -7.39
N HIS A 214 -5.02 -9.85 -7.14
CA HIS A 214 -5.72 -10.71 -6.17
C HIS A 214 -4.77 -11.40 -5.17
N ASN A 215 -5.29 -11.76 -4.00
CA ASN A 215 -4.55 -12.50 -2.96
C ASN A 215 -3.28 -11.78 -2.48
N ASN A 216 -3.32 -10.46 -2.33
CA ASN A 216 -2.16 -9.68 -1.85
C ASN A 216 -2.36 -9.24 -0.39
N LEU A 217 -1.27 -8.82 0.25
CA LEU A 217 -1.24 -8.37 1.62
C LEU A 217 -0.66 -6.96 1.71
N TRP A 218 -1.47 -6.03 2.21
CA TRP A 218 -1.07 -4.67 2.58
C TRP A 218 -1.02 -4.57 4.10
N GLU A 219 0.18 -4.54 4.69
CA GLU A 219 0.33 -4.48 6.15
C GLU A 219 1.30 -3.43 6.65
N ASN A 220 0.94 -2.74 7.74
CA ASN A 220 1.81 -1.78 8.42
C ASN A 220 2.35 -0.66 7.50
N ASN A 221 1.64 -0.30 6.43
CA ASN A 221 2.04 0.81 5.55
C ASN A 221 1.48 2.13 6.07
N GLU A 222 2.17 3.21 5.73
CA GLU A 222 1.74 4.57 6.04
C GLU A 222 1.58 5.40 4.77
N SER A 223 0.35 5.85 4.49
CA SER A 223 0.01 6.65 3.31
C SER A 223 -0.57 8.00 3.71
N TYR A 224 0.16 9.09 3.41
CA TYR A 224 -0.16 10.39 3.98
C TYR A 224 0.16 11.60 3.13
N LEU A 225 -0.60 12.68 3.35
CA LEU A 225 -0.46 13.95 2.63
C LEU A 225 -0.45 13.76 1.10
N ASN A 226 -1.23 12.78 0.63
CA ASN A 226 -1.47 12.52 -0.79
C ASN A 226 -2.79 13.15 -1.22
N ARG A 227 -3.07 13.12 -2.52
CA ARG A 227 -4.45 13.35 -2.98
C ARG A 227 -5.36 12.20 -2.55
N GLY A 228 -4.99 10.95 -2.82
CA GLY A 228 -5.64 9.77 -2.25
C GLY A 228 -4.63 8.84 -1.58
N GLY A 229 -5.03 8.19 -0.50
CA GLY A 229 -4.17 7.30 0.27
C GLY A 229 -3.98 5.94 -0.42
N LEU A 230 -4.62 4.90 0.11
CA LEU A 230 -4.59 3.57 -0.50
C LEU A 230 -5.82 3.37 -1.41
N ALA A 231 -5.64 3.39 -2.73
CA ALA A 231 -6.70 3.07 -3.68
C ALA A 231 -6.59 1.61 -4.16
N LEU A 232 -7.51 0.77 -3.68
CA LEU A 232 -7.60 -0.65 -3.96
C LEU A 232 -8.80 -0.91 -4.88
N MET A 233 -8.55 -1.22 -6.16
CA MET A 233 -9.59 -1.28 -7.19
C MET A 233 -9.56 -2.60 -7.96
N MET A 234 -10.73 -3.17 -8.22
CA MET A 234 -10.91 -4.42 -8.98
C MET A 234 -10.13 -5.58 -8.37
N VAL A 235 -10.37 -5.87 -7.09
CA VAL A 235 -9.60 -6.84 -6.30
C VAL A 235 -10.46 -7.91 -5.62
N ARG A 236 -9.84 -9.04 -5.28
CA ARG A 236 -10.47 -10.13 -4.52
C ARG A 236 -9.47 -10.74 -3.53
N ASN A 237 -9.98 -11.29 -2.43
CA ASN A 237 -9.19 -11.99 -1.42
C ASN A 237 -8.00 -11.18 -0.90
N GLN A 238 -8.18 -9.88 -0.70
CA GLN A 238 -7.13 -8.99 -0.22
C GLN A 238 -7.15 -8.92 1.31
N VAL A 239 -5.98 -8.78 1.91
CA VAL A 239 -5.85 -8.46 3.33
C VAL A 239 -5.19 -7.10 3.47
N VAL A 240 -5.90 -6.17 4.10
CA VAL A 240 -5.47 -4.79 4.35
C VAL A 240 -5.50 -4.58 5.85
N ARG A 241 -4.34 -4.65 6.50
CA ARG A 241 -4.28 -4.63 7.97
C ARG A 241 -3.24 -3.72 8.55
N ASN A 242 -3.53 -3.14 9.72
CA ASN A 242 -2.57 -2.31 10.46
C ASN A 242 -2.00 -1.12 9.65
N ASN A 243 -2.67 -0.70 8.57
CA ASN A 243 -2.21 0.43 7.77
C ASN A 243 -2.68 1.73 8.39
N ILE A 244 -1.92 2.79 8.14
CA ILE A 244 -2.23 4.13 8.59
C ILE A 244 -2.41 5.01 7.36
N ALA A 245 -3.61 5.54 7.15
CA ALA A 245 -3.91 6.49 6.07
C ALA A 245 -4.36 7.82 6.66
N TRP A 246 -3.57 8.89 6.47
CA TRP A 246 -3.88 10.18 7.10
C TRP A 246 -3.56 11.43 6.30
N GLY A 247 -4.32 12.50 6.55
CA GLY A 247 -4.08 13.81 5.92
C GLY A 247 -4.24 13.82 4.40
N ASN A 248 -4.88 12.80 3.82
CA ASN A 248 -5.10 12.73 2.38
C ASN A 248 -6.30 13.59 1.98
N THR A 249 -6.15 14.39 0.92
CA THR A 249 -7.13 15.44 0.60
C THR A 249 -8.46 14.90 0.07
N ASP A 250 -8.49 13.75 -0.61
CA ASP A 250 -9.72 13.11 -1.09
C ASP A 250 -10.15 11.91 -0.24
N HIS A 251 -9.33 10.85 -0.14
CA HIS A 251 -9.68 9.64 0.61
C HIS A 251 -8.48 9.01 1.31
N GLY A 252 -8.70 8.36 2.45
CA GLY A 252 -7.70 7.57 3.17
C GLY A 252 -7.53 6.18 2.55
N ILE A 253 -8.60 5.39 2.53
CA ILE A 253 -8.63 4.06 1.90
C ILE A 253 -9.85 3.97 0.99
N LEU A 254 -9.62 3.69 -0.30
CA LEU A 254 -10.66 3.47 -1.30
C LEU A 254 -10.76 1.99 -1.64
N LEU A 255 -11.97 1.45 -1.56
CA LEU A 255 -12.35 0.11 -2.01
C LEU A 255 -13.29 0.26 -3.19
N ARG A 256 -12.86 -0.16 -4.38
CA ARG A 256 -13.70 -0.12 -5.58
C ARG A 256 -13.77 -1.49 -6.23
N THR A 257 -14.96 -2.06 -6.42
CA THR A 257 -15.09 -3.37 -7.07
C THR A 257 -14.24 -4.42 -6.34
N MET A 258 -14.49 -4.57 -5.05
CA MET A 258 -13.70 -5.37 -4.11
C MET A 258 -14.55 -6.46 -3.47
N GLN A 259 -14.08 -7.71 -3.49
CA GLN A 259 -14.84 -8.85 -2.96
C GLN A 259 -14.00 -9.74 -2.04
N ASP A 260 -14.68 -10.43 -1.12
CA ASP A 260 -14.10 -11.51 -0.28
C ASP A 260 -12.82 -11.10 0.47
N SER A 261 -12.74 -9.84 0.89
CA SER A 261 -11.50 -9.27 1.43
C SER A 261 -11.66 -8.82 2.88
N THR A 262 -10.54 -8.69 3.59
CA THR A 262 -10.50 -8.30 5.01
C THR A 262 -9.75 -6.99 5.19
N LEU A 263 -10.40 -6.03 5.85
CA LEU A 263 -9.86 -4.75 6.25
C LEU A 263 -9.92 -4.63 7.76
N GLU A 264 -8.76 -4.77 8.41
CA GLU A 264 -8.70 -4.86 9.87
C GLU A 264 -7.63 -4.00 10.51
N ASN A 265 -7.90 -3.48 11.71
CA ASN A 265 -6.91 -2.75 12.51
C ASN A 265 -6.25 -1.55 11.79
N ASN A 266 -6.89 -1.01 10.74
CA ASN A 266 -6.36 0.15 10.05
C ASN A 266 -6.77 1.43 10.79
N VAL A 267 -5.89 2.43 10.75
CA VAL A 267 -6.19 3.76 11.22
C VAL A 267 -6.38 4.69 10.03
N VAL A 268 -7.55 5.31 9.95
CA VAL A 268 -7.89 6.23 8.88
C VAL A 268 -8.28 7.57 9.48
N ALA A 269 -7.36 8.54 9.40
CA ALA A 269 -7.43 9.76 10.18
C ALA A 269 -7.29 11.04 9.35
N LYS A 270 -8.11 12.07 9.61
CA LYS A 270 -7.93 13.41 9.01
C LYS A 270 -7.93 13.43 7.47
N ASN A 271 -8.68 12.55 6.82
CA ASN A 271 -8.82 12.54 5.37
C ASN A 271 -10.13 13.22 4.93
N GLY A 272 -10.22 13.59 3.64
CA GLY A 272 -11.49 14.06 3.05
C GLY A 272 -12.61 13.01 3.21
N LYS A 273 -12.31 11.75 2.91
CA LYS A 273 -13.12 10.58 3.21
C LYS A 273 -12.22 9.58 3.91
N GLY A 274 -12.64 8.97 5.01
CA GLY A 274 -11.86 7.93 5.67
C GLY A 274 -11.84 6.70 4.77
N PHE A 275 -12.87 5.88 4.87
CA PHE A 275 -13.15 4.83 3.89
C PHE A 275 -14.06 5.36 2.80
N PHE A 276 -13.68 5.15 1.54
CA PHE A 276 -14.57 5.32 0.41
C PHE A 276 -14.83 3.94 -0.22
N ILE A 277 -16.06 3.47 -0.15
CA ILE A 277 -16.44 2.11 -0.57
C ILE A 277 -17.46 2.23 -1.70
N TYR A 278 -17.13 1.62 -2.83
CA TYR A 278 -17.90 1.66 -4.06
C TYR A 278 -17.95 0.28 -4.69
N ASP A 279 -19.14 -0.27 -4.94
CA ASP A 279 -19.31 -1.58 -5.58
C ASP A 279 -18.48 -2.68 -4.88
N ALA A 280 -18.54 -2.77 -3.54
CA ALA A 280 -17.76 -3.75 -2.77
C ALA A 280 -18.67 -4.66 -1.96
N GLU A 281 -18.50 -5.98 -2.06
CA GLU A 281 -19.39 -6.98 -1.46
C GLU A 281 -18.63 -8.08 -0.72
N TYR A 282 -19.27 -8.70 0.28
CA TYR A 282 -18.72 -9.84 1.04
C TYR A 282 -17.38 -9.56 1.74
N ASN A 283 -17.09 -8.29 2.02
CA ASN A 283 -15.87 -7.91 2.73
C ASN A 283 -16.11 -7.86 4.24
N THR A 284 -15.04 -8.07 5.00
CA THR A 284 -15.01 -7.88 6.45
C THR A 284 -14.24 -6.61 6.78
N VAL A 285 -14.92 -5.61 7.33
CA VAL A 285 -14.33 -4.35 7.80
C VAL A 285 -14.44 -4.34 9.32
N ARG A 286 -13.35 -4.60 10.03
CA ARG A 286 -13.40 -4.77 11.48
C ARG A 286 -12.26 -4.12 12.24
N ASP A 287 -12.49 -3.79 13.49
CA ASP A 287 -11.43 -3.33 14.39
C ASP A 287 -10.64 -2.11 13.84
N ASN A 288 -11.22 -1.30 12.94
CA ASN A 288 -10.57 -0.11 12.39
C ASN A 288 -10.88 1.13 13.24
N LEU A 289 -9.95 2.08 13.28
CA LEU A 289 -10.15 3.40 13.86
C LEU A 289 -10.35 4.44 12.76
N ILE A 290 -11.57 4.96 12.65
CA ILE A 290 -11.98 5.98 11.67
C ILE A 290 -12.21 7.29 12.40
N ILE A 291 -11.25 8.22 12.32
CA ILE A 291 -11.21 9.38 13.20
C ILE A 291 -10.95 10.72 12.51
N ASN A 292 -11.67 11.77 12.87
CA ASN A 292 -11.45 13.14 12.40
C ASN A 292 -11.44 13.31 10.86
N ASN A 293 -12.09 12.43 10.11
CA ASN A 293 -12.25 12.62 8.67
C ASN A 293 -13.42 13.57 8.40
N HIS A 294 -13.41 14.25 7.23
CA HIS A 294 -14.57 15.05 6.84
C HIS A 294 -15.80 14.13 6.63
N ILE A 295 -15.62 13.00 5.94
CA ILE A 295 -16.58 11.89 5.96
C ILE A 295 -15.86 10.66 6.51
N GLY A 296 -16.34 10.03 7.57
CA GLY A 296 -15.75 8.82 8.15
C GLY A 296 -15.78 7.65 7.17
N LEU A 297 -16.98 7.30 6.70
CA LEU A 297 -17.17 6.27 5.68
C LEU A 297 -18.20 6.72 4.64
N HIS A 298 -17.82 6.72 3.37
CA HIS A 298 -18.71 6.98 2.25
C HIS A 298 -19.00 5.66 1.52
N LEU A 299 -20.26 5.21 1.54
CA LEU A 299 -20.70 3.95 0.95
C LEU A 299 -21.65 4.21 -0.22
N TRP A 300 -21.30 3.70 -1.40
CA TRP A 300 -22.04 3.94 -2.64
C TRP A 300 -22.11 2.69 -3.54
N ALA A 301 -22.96 2.76 -4.56
CA ALA A 301 -23.10 1.82 -5.67
C ALA A 301 -23.25 0.33 -5.28
N GLY A 302 -24.22 0.02 -4.41
CA GLY A 302 -24.59 -1.38 -4.15
C GLY A 302 -23.59 -2.15 -3.30
N SER A 303 -22.76 -1.48 -2.51
CA SER A 303 -21.79 -2.12 -1.60
C SER A 303 -22.48 -2.81 -0.41
N ILE A 304 -23.13 -3.95 -0.67
CA ILE A 304 -23.96 -4.72 0.27
C ILE A 304 -23.26 -6.01 0.72
N HIS A 305 -23.86 -6.73 1.68
CA HIS A 305 -23.33 -8.01 2.20
C HIS A 305 -21.95 -7.93 2.87
N ASN A 306 -21.51 -6.74 3.27
CA ASN A 306 -20.28 -6.57 4.03
C ASN A 306 -20.53 -6.77 5.53
N THR A 307 -19.56 -7.36 6.22
CA THR A 307 -19.56 -7.44 7.70
C THR A 307 -18.76 -6.27 8.25
N VAL A 308 -19.44 -5.32 8.91
CA VAL A 308 -18.81 -4.14 9.50
C VAL A 308 -19.03 -4.13 11.02
N GLU A 309 -18.00 -4.47 11.79
CA GLU A 309 -18.11 -4.64 13.25
C GLU A 309 -16.80 -4.36 14.00
N GLY A 310 -16.88 -3.92 15.26
CA GLY A 310 -15.72 -3.63 16.09
C GLY A 310 -14.97 -2.35 15.70
N ASN A 311 -15.53 -1.52 14.80
CA ASN A 311 -14.87 -0.29 14.37
C ASN A 311 -15.23 0.88 15.28
N ASP A 312 -14.32 1.84 15.38
CA ASP A 312 -14.53 3.09 16.10
C ASP A 312 -14.69 4.26 15.11
N PHE A 313 -15.86 4.88 15.11
CA PHE A 313 -16.17 6.09 14.34
C PHE A 313 -16.17 7.31 15.25
N ILE A 314 -15.04 8.04 15.28
CA ILE A 314 -14.79 9.08 16.29
C ILE A 314 -14.59 10.44 15.63
N HIS A 315 -15.41 11.42 15.99
CA HIS A 315 -15.23 12.83 15.62
C HIS A 315 -15.04 13.08 14.10
N ASN A 316 -15.53 12.18 13.25
CA ASN A 316 -15.70 12.51 11.85
C ASN A 316 -16.79 13.58 11.74
N GLN A 317 -16.64 14.53 10.82
CA GLN A 317 -17.65 15.56 10.63
C GLN A 317 -18.98 14.91 10.20
N ASP A 318 -18.89 13.95 9.28
CA ASP A 318 -19.98 13.08 8.87
C ASP A 318 -19.57 11.63 9.18
N GLN A 319 -20.23 10.93 10.10
CA GLN A 319 -19.79 9.56 10.43
C GLN A 319 -19.91 8.62 9.22
N VAL A 320 -21.09 8.62 8.58
CA VAL A 320 -21.36 7.81 7.39
C VAL A 320 -22.20 8.58 6.40
N ARG A 321 -21.74 8.62 5.15
CA ARG A 321 -22.56 9.02 4.01
C ARG A 321 -22.97 7.77 3.24
N TYR A 322 -24.27 7.49 3.18
CA TYR A 322 -24.79 6.28 2.56
C TYR A 322 -25.81 6.64 1.48
N VAL A 323 -25.63 6.07 0.28
CA VAL A 323 -26.52 6.29 -0.86
C VAL A 323 -26.96 4.93 -1.39
N ALA A 324 -28.17 4.49 -1.01
CA ALA A 324 -28.75 3.23 -1.46
C ALA A 324 -30.28 3.21 -1.38
N ALA A 325 -30.88 2.08 -1.78
CA ALA A 325 -32.32 1.87 -1.82
C ALA A 325 -32.89 1.19 -0.56
N ARG A 326 -32.06 0.57 0.29
CA ARG A 326 -32.47 -0.19 1.46
C ARG A 326 -31.52 0.04 2.62
N ASP A 327 -31.97 -0.26 3.84
CA ASP A 327 -31.11 -0.24 5.01
C ASP A 327 -30.07 -1.37 4.94
N GLU A 328 -28.87 -1.11 5.45
CA GLU A 328 -27.83 -2.10 5.64
C GLU A 328 -27.53 -2.28 7.12
N LEU A 329 -27.45 -3.54 7.55
CA LEU A 329 -27.29 -3.91 8.95
C LEU A 329 -25.82 -4.14 9.28
N TRP A 330 -25.28 -3.32 10.18
CA TRP A 330 -23.93 -3.44 10.71
C TRP A 330 -23.94 -3.91 12.16
N GLY A 331 -22.77 -4.28 12.67
CA GLY A 331 -22.58 -4.54 14.09
C GLY A 331 -23.36 -5.74 14.65
N LYS A 332 -23.83 -6.67 13.80
CA LYS A 332 -24.72 -7.78 14.21
C LYS A 332 -24.22 -8.59 15.41
N LYS A 333 -22.91 -8.79 15.52
CA LYS A 333 -22.31 -9.56 16.63
C LYS A 333 -21.70 -8.65 17.68
N ARG A 334 -20.75 -7.80 17.28
CA ARG A 334 -19.93 -6.97 18.18
C ARG A 334 -20.31 -5.49 18.20
N GLY A 335 -21.16 -5.01 17.30
CA GLY A 335 -21.41 -3.57 17.23
C GLY A 335 -20.22 -2.74 16.75
N ASN A 336 -20.45 -1.47 16.45
CA ASN A 336 -19.41 -0.46 16.29
C ASN A 336 -19.59 0.64 17.34
N TYR A 337 -18.51 1.37 17.64
CA TYR A 337 -18.59 2.56 18.46
C TYR A 337 -18.81 3.79 17.58
N TRP A 338 -19.67 4.70 18.06
CA TRP A 338 -20.03 5.92 17.35
C TRP A 338 -19.96 7.10 18.33
N SER A 339 -19.05 8.04 18.12
CA SER A 339 -18.88 9.16 19.06
C SER A 339 -20.07 10.13 19.11
N ASN A 340 -21.03 10.01 18.18
CA ASN A 340 -22.27 10.78 18.16
C ASN A 340 -23.49 9.95 18.60
N TYR A 341 -23.31 8.72 19.06
CA TYR A 341 -24.40 7.93 19.61
C TYR A 341 -24.82 8.50 20.97
N VAL A 342 -26.11 8.79 21.11
CA VAL A 342 -26.72 9.41 22.29
C VAL A 342 -27.74 8.48 22.97
N GLY A 343 -27.75 7.20 22.61
CA GLY A 343 -28.60 6.21 23.25
C GLY A 343 -28.10 5.86 24.66
N TRP A 344 -28.80 4.92 25.29
CA TRP A 344 -28.52 4.49 26.66
C TRP A 344 -28.36 2.97 26.71
N ASP A 345 -27.71 2.53 27.76
CA ASP A 345 -27.46 1.14 28.11
C ASP A 345 -28.07 0.93 29.51
N ARG A 346 -29.30 0.42 29.56
CA ARG A 346 -30.06 0.28 30.81
C ARG A 346 -29.71 -1.00 31.54
N ASP A 347 -29.35 -2.06 30.83
CA ASP A 347 -29.00 -3.35 31.43
C ASP A 347 -27.51 -3.48 31.77
N GLY A 348 -26.69 -2.53 31.33
CA GLY A 348 -25.27 -2.41 31.68
C GLY A 348 -24.38 -3.40 30.95
N ASP A 349 -24.82 -3.94 29.80
CA ASP A 349 -24.06 -4.93 29.04
C ASP A 349 -22.94 -4.31 28.15
N GLY A 350 -22.86 -2.98 28.16
CA GLY A 350 -21.89 -2.19 27.41
C GLY A 350 -22.28 -1.93 25.96
N TYR A 351 -23.52 -2.21 25.58
CA TYR A 351 -24.13 -1.91 24.28
C TYR A 351 -25.37 -1.04 24.48
N GLY A 352 -25.66 -0.20 23.49
CA GLY A 352 -26.85 0.61 23.53
C GLY A 352 -28.13 -0.20 23.26
N ASP A 353 -29.15 -0.01 24.10
CA ASP A 353 -30.48 -0.64 23.97
C ASP A 353 -31.24 -0.21 22.71
N VAL A 354 -30.80 0.88 22.09
CA VAL A 354 -31.44 1.49 20.93
C VAL A 354 -30.49 1.43 19.73
N PRO A 355 -30.93 0.92 18.56
CA PRO A 355 -30.08 0.90 17.37
C PRO A 355 -29.59 2.29 16.98
N TYR A 356 -28.34 2.36 16.54
CA TYR A 356 -27.79 3.54 15.86
C TYR A 356 -28.26 3.53 14.40
N VAL A 357 -28.63 4.70 13.89
CA VAL A 357 -29.10 4.90 12.52
C VAL A 357 -28.36 6.11 11.95
N ALA A 358 -27.59 5.93 10.88
CA ALA A 358 -26.90 7.02 10.21
C ALA A 358 -27.87 7.94 9.44
N ASN A 359 -27.53 9.22 9.27
CA ASN A 359 -28.29 10.15 8.42
C ASN A 359 -29.77 10.35 8.84
N ASP A 360 -30.08 10.31 10.13
CA ASP A 360 -31.43 10.61 10.62
C ASP A 360 -31.78 12.11 10.41
N VAL A 361 -33.07 12.46 10.44
CA VAL A 361 -33.58 13.84 10.44
C VAL A 361 -32.95 14.66 11.56
N VAL A 362 -32.75 14.04 12.72
CA VAL A 362 -32.08 14.68 13.86
C VAL A 362 -30.60 14.89 13.59
N ASP A 363 -29.92 13.93 12.93
CA ASP A 363 -28.57 14.16 12.45
C ASP A 363 -28.58 15.43 11.62
N ARG A 364 -29.35 15.50 10.51
CA ARG A 364 -29.48 16.68 9.62
C ARG A 364 -29.74 18.00 10.36
N LEU A 365 -30.54 17.99 11.43
CA LEU A 365 -30.78 19.17 12.28
C LEU A 365 -29.53 19.63 13.02
N ILE A 366 -28.71 18.70 13.54
CA ILE A 366 -27.41 19.01 14.16
C ILE A 366 -26.46 19.69 13.15
N TRP A 367 -26.48 19.29 11.87
CA TRP A 367 -25.65 19.93 10.84
C TRP A 367 -26.08 21.37 10.60
N ARG A 368 -27.39 21.59 10.48
CA ARG A 368 -27.94 22.92 10.23
C ARG A 368 -27.78 23.84 11.43
N TYR A 369 -27.87 23.28 12.63
CA TYR A 369 -27.80 24.01 13.90
C TYR A 369 -26.98 23.23 14.94
N PRO A 370 -25.64 23.42 14.97
CA PRO A 370 -24.74 22.70 15.88
C PRO A 370 -25.11 22.80 17.36
N TYR A 371 -25.75 23.91 17.77
CA TYR A 371 -26.24 24.16 19.13
C TYR A 371 -27.31 23.16 19.60
N ILE A 372 -27.99 22.46 18.66
CA ILE A 372 -28.96 21.40 18.99
C ILE A 372 -28.27 20.25 19.75
N LYS A 373 -26.95 20.09 19.65
CA LYS A 373 -26.19 19.14 20.49
C LYS A 373 -26.47 19.30 21.99
N LEU A 374 -26.70 20.53 22.46
CA LEU A 374 -27.03 20.81 23.86
C LEU A 374 -28.43 20.34 24.27
N LEU A 375 -29.29 20.06 23.29
CA LEU A 375 -30.68 19.66 23.48
C LEU A 375 -30.90 18.18 23.15
N MET A 376 -29.84 17.39 22.89
CA MET A 376 -29.99 15.98 22.47
C MET A 376 -30.66 15.11 23.51
N SER A 377 -30.43 15.40 24.80
CA SER A 377 -31.08 14.72 25.92
C SER A 377 -32.46 15.31 26.24
N SER A 378 -32.90 16.32 25.49
CA SER A 378 -34.21 16.93 25.74
C SER A 378 -35.34 16.01 25.27
N PRO A 379 -36.47 15.99 25.98
CA PRO A 379 -37.66 15.26 25.56
C PRO A 379 -38.11 15.62 24.13
N ALA A 380 -37.89 16.86 23.68
CA ALA A 380 -38.27 17.33 22.35
C ALA A 380 -37.47 16.62 21.24
N VAL A 381 -36.15 16.49 21.40
CA VAL A 381 -35.29 15.79 20.42
C VAL A 381 -35.56 14.28 20.43
N GLN A 382 -35.79 13.70 21.61
CA GLN A 382 -36.18 12.29 21.72
C GLN A 382 -37.53 12.01 21.05
N THR A 383 -38.52 12.90 21.24
CA THR A 383 -39.83 12.80 20.59
C THR A 383 -39.68 12.92 19.07
N LEU A 384 -38.83 13.84 18.61
CA LEU A 384 -38.55 14.00 17.18
C LEU A 384 -37.89 12.75 16.58
N HIS A 385 -36.95 12.11 17.29
CA HIS A 385 -36.39 10.80 16.90
C HIS A 385 -37.47 9.72 16.81
N MET A 386 -38.38 9.64 17.80
CA MET A 386 -39.48 8.67 17.79
C MET A 386 -40.41 8.91 16.59
N VAL A 387 -40.79 10.16 16.33
CA VAL A 387 -41.62 10.54 15.19
C VAL A 387 -40.91 10.22 13.87
N ALA A 388 -39.64 10.62 13.70
CA ALA A 388 -38.88 10.33 12.48
C ALA A 388 -38.78 8.82 12.19
N ARG A 389 -38.73 7.97 13.23
CA ARG A 389 -38.75 6.51 13.09
C ARG A 389 -40.13 5.94 12.75
N GLN A 390 -41.21 6.54 13.27
CA GLN A 390 -42.58 6.07 13.07
C GLN A 390 -43.18 6.47 11.70
N PHE A 391 -42.63 7.50 11.04
CA PHE A 391 -43.14 8.03 9.77
C PHE A 391 -42.18 7.73 8.59
N PRO A 392 -42.44 6.68 7.79
CA PRO A 392 -41.56 6.23 6.70
C PRO A 392 -41.27 7.29 5.63
N LEU A 393 -42.16 8.27 5.45
CA LEU A 393 -42.02 9.35 4.46
C LEU A 393 -40.84 10.30 4.75
N LEU A 394 -40.28 10.28 5.96
CA LEU A 394 -39.16 11.15 6.37
C LEU A 394 -37.82 10.40 6.43
N ARG A 395 -37.82 9.08 6.28
CA ARG A 395 -36.65 8.23 6.45
C ARG A 395 -36.00 7.93 5.10
N SER A 396 -34.72 8.24 4.98
CA SER A 396 -33.89 7.74 3.88
C SER A 396 -33.24 6.41 4.29
N PRO A 397 -33.00 5.48 3.35
CA PRO A 397 -32.23 4.27 3.62
C PRO A 397 -30.91 4.58 4.32
N SER A 398 -30.57 3.77 5.32
CA SER A 398 -29.51 4.09 6.28
C SER A 398 -28.66 2.88 6.65
N ILE A 399 -27.49 3.15 7.23
CA ILE A 399 -26.74 2.17 8.00
C ILE A 399 -27.37 2.06 9.38
N VAL A 400 -27.75 0.85 9.76
CA VAL A 400 -28.32 0.54 11.07
C VAL A 400 -27.38 -0.38 11.82
N ASP A 401 -26.87 0.09 12.95
CA ASP A 401 -26.10 -0.74 13.87
C ASP A 401 -27.01 -1.16 15.03
N LEU A 402 -27.24 -2.46 15.16
CA LEU A 402 -28.17 -3.02 16.14
C LEU A 402 -27.59 -3.08 17.56
N LYS A 403 -26.26 -2.97 17.69
CA LYS A 403 -25.56 -3.10 18.98
C LYS A 403 -24.49 -2.02 19.11
N PRO A 404 -24.85 -0.72 19.03
CA PRO A 404 -23.84 0.33 19.14
C PRO A 404 -23.09 0.21 20.46
N LYS A 405 -21.76 0.19 20.41
CA LYS A 405 -20.93 0.05 21.61
C LYS A 405 -20.93 1.35 22.41
N MET A 406 -21.00 1.26 23.74
CA MET A 406 -21.03 2.45 24.61
C MET A 406 -19.65 3.09 24.83
N GLN A 407 -18.57 2.33 24.61
CA GLN A 407 -17.19 2.77 24.76
C GLN A 407 -16.37 2.37 23.53
N PRO A 408 -15.37 3.18 23.14
CA PRO A 408 -14.52 2.86 21.99
C PRO A 408 -13.66 1.62 22.26
N TYR A 409 -13.35 0.88 21.20
CA TYR A 409 -12.44 -0.26 21.23
C TYR A 409 -10.96 0.19 21.39
N HIS A 410 -10.58 1.32 20.79
CA HIS A 410 -9.21 1.85 20.76
C HIS A 410 -8.99 2.86 21.88
N SER A 411 -8.58 2.42 23.07
CA SER A 411 -8.36 3.33 24.22
C SER A 411 -7.39 4.50 23.97
N ASP A 412 -6.49 4.38 23.00
CA ASP A 412 -5.45 5.36 22.65
C ASP A 412 -5.85 6.28 21.49
N TRP A 413 -7.13 6.31 21.08
CA TRP A 413 -7.60 7.13 19.94
C TRP A 413 -7.24 8.63 20.08
N GLY A 414 -7.09 9.13 21.31
CA GLY A 414 -6.77 10.53 21.60
C GLY A 414 -5.46 11.04 20.97
N ARG A 415 -4.46 10.17 20.76
CA ARG A 415 -3.18 10.54 20.14
C ARG A 415 -3.30 11.12 18.73
N TRP A 416 -4.40 10.80 18.04
CA TRP A 416 -4.66 11.29 16.68
C TRP A 416 -5.11 12.75 16.65
N PHE A 417 -5.47 13.35 17.79
CA PHE A 417 -5.67 14.81 17.88
C PHE A 417 -4.34 15.56 17.89
N GLU A 418 -3.36 15.03 18.63
CA GLU A 418 -2.06 15.67 18.86
C GLU A 418 -1.10 15.56 17.67
N ARG A 419 -1.33 14.60 16.78
CA ARG A 419 -0.51 14.38 15.59
C ARG A 419 -0.54 15.61 14.67
N LYS A 420 0.52 16.41 14.69
CA LYS A 420 0.70 17.60 13.84
C LYS A 420 1.13 17.21 12.43
N ASP A 421 0.70 17.99 11.45
CA ASP A 421 1.03 17.88 10.03
C ASP A 421 2.44 18.44 9.73
N ASN A 422 3.45 18.03 10.51
CA ASN A 422 4.82 18.56 10.36
C ASN A 422 5.62 17.85 9.28
#